data_AF-A0A1Y1MPX8-F1
#
_entry.id   AF-A0A1Y1MPX8-F1
#
_cell.length_a   1.000
_cell.length_b   1.000
_cell.length_c   1.000
_cell.angle_alpha   90.00
_cell.angle_beta   90.00
_cell.angle_gamma   90.00
#
_symmetry.space_group_name_H-M   'P 1'
#
loop_
_entity.id
_entity.type
_entity.pdbx_description
1 polymer ?
#
loop_
_entity_poly.entity_id
_entity_poly.type
_entity_poly.pdbx_seq_one_letter_code
_entity_poly.pdbx_strand_id
1 'polypeptide(L)'
;MVKAKKFVLVNGFNNMPKEEDFKLVEEDLLGPQEGEFLAEALYLSVDPYMRAYAHQLKEGKTMIGVQVARILESNNKEFPVGKYVVGNFGWSTHTISNGLRSTTQSEVDHYPYVLPDIGQLPPSLGLGVLGLTG
;
A
#
# COMPACT_ATOMS: atom_id res chain seq x y z
N MET A 1 -11.92 0.71 15.76
CA MET A 1 -11.21 1.89 15.24
C MET A 1 -9.73 1.55 15.28
N VAL A 2 -9.06 1.59 14.14
CA VAL A 2 -7.65 1.24 14.03
C VAL A 2 -6.88 2.51 13.69
N LYS A 3 -5.79 2.77 14.41
CA LYS A 3 -4.94 3.92 14.15
C LYS A 3 -3.90 3.55 13.08
N ALA A 4 -4.02 4.16 11.91
CA ALA A 4 -3.07 4.02 10.81
C ALA A 4 -1.98 5.08 10.91
N LYS A 5 -0.75 4.71 10.53
CA LYS A 5 0.35 5.64 10.31
C LYS A 5 0.75 5.61 8.84
N LYS A 6 0.94 6.76 8.23
CA LYS A 6 1.31 6.87 6.81
C LYS A 6 2.34 7.96 6.57
N PHE A 7 3.22 7.72 5.62
CA PHE A 7 4.12 8.75 5.12
C PHE A 7 3.45 9.50 3.98
N VAL A 8 3.29 10.81 4.13
CA VAL A 8 2.77 11.69 3.07
C VAL A 8 3.90 12.54 2.50
N LEU A 9 3.83 12.84 1.20
CA LEU A 9 4.71 13.83 0.58
C LEU A 9 4.28 15.22 0.98
N VAL A 10 5.20 16.02 1.53
CA VAL A 10 4.94 17.42 1.89
C VAL A 10 5.72 18.40 1.03
N ASN A 11 6.73 17.93 0.28
CA ASN A 11 7.45 18.71 -0.70
C ASN A 11 7.70 17.86 -1.97
N GLY A 12 7.82 18.51 -3.12
CA GLY A 12 8.40 17.88 -4.30
C GLY A 12 9.90 17.68 -4.16
N PHE A 13 10.44 16.61 -4.76
CA PHE A 13 11.87 16.31 -4.69
C PHE A 13 12.69 17.31 -5.50
N ASN A 14 13.63 18.01 -4.85
CA ASN A 14 14.64 18.83 -5.51
C ASN A 14 15.96 18.05 -5.53
N ASN A 15 16.37 17.58 -6.71
CA ASN A 15 17.45 16.60 -6.90
C ASN A 15 17.16 15.24 -6.26
N MET A 16 17.69 15.01 -5.06
CA MET A 16 17.53 13.76 -4.32
C MET A 16 16.44 13.92 -3.27
N PRO A 17 15.58 12.91 -3.07
CA PRO A 17 14.64 12.90 -1.95
C PRO A 17 15.38 13.04 -0.63
N LYS A 18 14.85 13.84 0.28
CA LYS A 18 15.35 14.02 1.65
C LYS A 18 14.25 13.74 2.65
N GLU A 19 14.62 13.52 3.91
CA GLU A 19 13.65 13.17 4.96
C GLU A 19 12.55 14.22 5.12
N GLU A 20 12.88 15.51 4.95
CA GLU A 20 11.94 16.61 5.09
C GLU A 20 10.92 16.70 3.94
N ASP A 21 11.10 15.93 2.86
CA ASP A 21 10.10 15.83 1.80
C ASP A 21 8.90 14.96 2.23
N PHE A 22 9.05 14.23 3.34
CA PHE A 22 8.04 13.33 3.88
C PHE A 22 7.59 13.75 5.28
N LYS A 23 6.37 13.36 5.64
CA LYS A 23 5.85 13.52 7.00
C LYS A 23 5.08 12.28 7.42
N LEU A 24 5.36 11.77 8.62
CA LEU A 24 4.55 10.74 9.25
C LEU A 24 3.27 11.38 9.80
N VAL A 25 2.12 10.85 9.38
CA VAL A 25 0.79 11.29 9.82
C VAL A 25 0.04 10.09 10.39
N GLU A 26 -0.72 10.33 11.46
CA GLU A 26 -1.65 9.35 12.02
C GLU A 26 -3.08 9.66 11.57
N GLU A 27 -3.87 8.63 11.31
CA GLU A 27 -5.31 8.76 11.07
C GLU A 27 -6.08 7.61 11.74
N ASP A 28 -7.31 7.91 12.15
CA ASP A 28 -8.21 6.91 12.69
C ASP A 28 -9.08 6.33 11.56
N LEU A 29 -8.93 5.03 11.32
CA LEU A 29 -9.75 4.29 10.37
C LEU A 29 -10.98 3.73 11.08
N LEU A 30 -12.15 4.11 10.57
CA LEU A 30 -13.41 3.42 10.85
C LEU A 30 -13.35 2.04 10.17
N GLY A 31 -13.99 1.01 10.73
CA GLY A 31 -13.93 -0.34 10.14
C GLY A 31 -14.43 -0.37 8.68
N PRO A 32 -14.08 -1.43 7.91
CA PRO A 32 -14.46 -1.51 6.50
C PRO A 32 -15.99 -1.49 6.32
N GLN A 33 -16.47 -0.84 5.27
CA GLN A 33 -17.88 -0.85 4.85
C GLN A 33 -18.19 -2.05 3.95
N GLU A 34 -19.43 -2.15 3.45
CA GLU A 34 -19.84 -3.21 2.52
C GLU A 34 -18.94 -3.22 1.27
N GLY A 35 -18.41 -4.38 0.90
CA GLY A 35 -17.49 -4.52 -0.24
C GLY A 35 -16.05 -4.08 0.04
N GLU A 36 -15.73 -3.65 1.27
CA GLU A 36 -14.38 -3.26 1.67
C GLU A 36 -13.71 -4.28 2.59
N PHE A 37 -12.39 -4.19 2.69
CA PHE A 37 -11.57 -4.91 3.66
C PHE A 37 -10.53 -3.98 4.28
N LEU A 38 -10.14 -4.29 5.52
CA LEU A 38 -9.03 -3.68 6.24
C LEU A 38 -7.82 -4.61 6.17
N ALA A 39 -6.69 -4.07 5.71
CA ALA A 39 -5.43 -4.78 5.68
C ALA A 39 -4.34 -4.05 6.49
N GLU A 40 -3.48 -4.84 7.14
CA GLU A 40 -2.29 -4.39 7.86
C GLU A 40 -1.04 -4.69 7.02
N ALA A 41 -0.23 -3.67 6.77
CA ALA A 41 1.00 -3.79 6.02
C ALA A 41 2.01 -4.67 6.76
N LEU A 42 2.57 -5.67 6.06
CA LEU A 42 3.68 -6.47 6.57
C LEU A 42 5.00 -6.09 5.90
N TYR A 43 4.94 -5.79 4.60
CA TYR A 43 6.08 -5.41 3.80
C TYR A 43 5.70 -4.27 2.85
N LEU A 44 6.63 -3.33 2.66
CA LEU A 44 6.51 -2.23 1.71
C LEU A 44 7.59 -2.40 0.64
N SER A 45 7.24 -2.26 -0.62
CA SER A 45 8.21 -2.13 -1.71
C SER A 45 8.76 -0.71 -1.76
N VAL A 46 10.06 -0.59 -2.04
CA VAL A 46 10.75 0.68 -2.25
C VAL A 46 11.52 0.56 -3.57
N ASP A 47 10.92 1.08 -4.64
CA ASP A 47 11.40 0.87 -6.00
C ASP A 47 11.85 2.19 -6.66
N PRO A 48 12.86 2.17 -7.56
CA PRO A 48 13.37 3.38 -8.20
C PRO A 48 12.32 4.19 -8.97
N TYR A 49 11.31 3.53 -9.55
CA TYR A 49 10.24 4.22 -10.29
C TYR A 49 9.49 5.22 -9.41
N MET A 50 9.40 4.94 -8.10
CA MET A 50 8.64 5.77 -7.17
C MET A 50 9.10 7.23 -7.17
N ARG A 51 10.41 7.47 -7.36
CA ARG A 51 10.95 8.83 -7.48
C ARG A 51 10.38 9.57 -8.70
N ALA A 52 10.30 8.90 -9.84
CA ALA A 52 9.81 9.51 -11.08
C ALA A 52 8.31 9.83 -10.99
N TYR A 53 7.52 8.96 -10.35
CA TYR A 53 6.08 9.13 -10.21
C TYR A 53 5.66 9.99 -9.02
N ALA A 54 6.53 10.21 -8.03
CA ALA A 54 6.26 11.11 -6.91
C ALA A 54 5.90 12.54 -7.35
N HIS A 55 6.45 13.02 -8.46
CA HIS A 55 6.12 14.34 -9.03
C HIS A 55 4.66 14.46 -9.50
N GLN A 56 3.96 13.34 -9.72
CA GLN A 56 2.54 13.33 -10.07
C GLN A 56 1.63 13.38 -8.84
N LEU A 57 2.19 13.16 -7.64
CA LEU A 57 1.45 13.21 -6.39
C LEU A 57 1.29 14.65 -5.92
N LYS A 58 0.08 15.00 -5.50
CA LYS A 58 -0.17 16.27 -4.79
C LYS A 58 0.44 16.18 -3.39
N GLU A 59 0.90 17.30 -2.86
CA GLU A 59 1.30 17.41 -1.46
C GLU A 59 0.16 16.97 -0.53
N GLY A 60 0.52 16.36 0.60
CA GLY A 60 -0.37 15.73 1.55
C GLY A 60 -0.86 14.34 1.15
N LYS A 61 -0.53 13.82 -0.05
CA LYS A 61 -0.86 12.45 -0.44
C LYS A 61 0.13 11.45 0.13
N THR A 62 -0.38 10.28 0.50
CA THR A 62 0.44 9.13 0.90
C THR A 62 1.44 8.81 -0.20
N MET A 63 2.68 8.52 0.18
CA MET A 63 3.68 8.03 -0.77
C MET A 63 3.20 6.72 -1.41
N ILE A 64 3.38 6.58 -2.72
CA ILE A 64 3.04 5.36 -3.46
C ILE A 64 3.89 4.17 -3.02
N GLY A 65 3.44 2.96 -3.32
CA GLY A 65 4.18 1.74 -3.01
C GLY A 65 3.28 0.53 -3.00
N VAL A 66 3.82 -0.59 -3.48
CA VAL A 66 3.19 -1.91 -3.40
C VAL A 66 3.45 -2.48 -2.01
N GLN A 67 2.47 -3.19 -1.47
CA GLN A 67 2.61 -3.89 -0.20
C GLN A 67 2.27 -5.36 -0.33
N VAL A 68 2.83 -6.16 0.56
CA VAL A 68 2.19 -7.38 1.04
C VAL A 68 1.56 -7.05 2.39
N ALA A 69 0.25 -7.23 2.50
CA ALA A 69 -0.53 -6.90 3.69
C ALA A 69 -1.39 -8.08 4.13
N ARG A 70 -1.72 -8.18 5.42
CA ARG A 70 -2.61 -9.19 5.99
C ARG A 70 -4.01 -8.61 6.15
N ILE A 71 -5.02 -9.32 5.67
CA ILE A 71 -6.42 -8.91 5.82
C ILE A 71 -6.86 -9.18 7.25
N LEU A 72 -7.21 -8.13 7.99
CA LEU A 72 -7.63 -8.20 9.39
C LEU A 72 -9.16 -8.29 9.54
N GLU A 73 -9.88 -7.51 8.73
CA GLU A 73 -11.36 -7.47 8.71
C GLU A 73 -11.81 -7.37 7.26
N SER A 74 -12.95 -7.98 6.91
CA SER A 74 -13.45 -7.93 5.54
C SER A 74 -14.95 -8.12 5.44
N ASN A 75 -15.60 -7.21 4.71
CA ASN A 75 -16.95 -7.37 4.18
C ASN A 75 -16.91 -7.60 2.65
N ASN A 76 -15.77 -8.02 2.12
CA ASN A 76 -15.57 -8.37 0.71
C ASN A 76 -15.23 -9.86 0.58
N LYS A 77 -16.10 -10.62 -0.09
CA LYS A 77 -15.97 -12.08 -0.23
C LYS A 77 -14.73 -12.51 -1.04
N GLU A 78 -14.20 -11.64 -1.91
CA GLU A 78 -13.00 -11.93 -2.70
C GLU A 78 -11.71 -11.79 -1.87
N PHE A 79 -11.78 -11.06 -0.74
CA PHE A 79 -10.65 -10.77 0.14
C PHE A 79 -10.94 -11.27 1.57
N PRO A 80 -10.85 -12.59 1.81
CA PRO A 80 -11.20 -13.17 3.10
C PRO A 80 -10.16 -12.86 4.20
N VAL A 81 -10.64 -12.71 5.43
CA VAL A 81 -9.83 -12.46 6.64
C VAL A 81 -8.74 -13.53 6.81
N GLY A 82 -7.55 -13.09 7.24
CA GLY A 82 -6.39 -13.95 7.50
C GLY A 82 -5.55 -14.28 6.27
N LYS A 83 -6.03 -13.98 5.05
CA LYS A 83 -5.21 -14.08 3.84
C LYS A 83 -4.27 -12.88 3.69
N TYR A 84 -3.23 -13.07 2.89
CA TYR A 84 -2.36 -12.00 2.46
C TYR A 84 -2.86 -11.43 1.13
N VAL A 85 -2.71 -10.13 0.96
CA VAL A 85 -3.08 -9.39 -0.24
C VAL A 85 -1.87 -8.58 -0.71
N VAL A 86 -1.65 -8.59 -2.02
CA VAL A 86 -0.66 -7.72 -2.67
C VAL A 86 -1.41 -6.59 -3.36
N GLY A 87 -0.98 -5.36 -3.14
CA GLY A 87 -1.63 -4.20 -3.76
C GLY A 87 -0.92 -2.88 -3.53
N ASN A 88 -1.29 -1.87 -4.32
CA ASN A 88 -0.80 -0.50 -4.20
C ASN A 88 -1.51 0.23 -3.05
N PHE A 89 -1.10 -0.03 -1.82
CA PHE A 89 -1.67 0.61 -0.63
C PHE A 89 -0.83 1.79 -0.11
N GLY A 90 0.27 2.11 -0.80
CA GLY A 90 1.16 3.22 -0.46
C GLY A 90 2.06 2.91 0.72
N TRP A 91 2.66 3.92 1.34
CA TRP A 91 3.38 3.77 2.60
C TRP A 91 2.45 4.07 3.78
N SER A 92 1.64 3.07 4.14
CA SER A 92 0.71 3.10 5.28
C SER A 92 0.77 1.78 6.05
N THR A 93 0.61 1.82 7.37
CA THR A 93 0.52 0.62 8.22
C THR A 93 -0.81 -0.12 8.05
N HIS A 94 -1.88 0.61 7.76
CA HIS A 94 -3.23 0.07 7.65
C HIS A 94 -3.97 0.77 6.52
N THR A 95 -4.72 0.00 5.73
CA THR A 95 -5.46 0.51 4.57
C THR A 95 -6.80 -0.17 4.47
N ILE A 96 -7.85 0.62 4.19
CA ILE A 96 -9.15 0.12 3.77
C ILE A 96 -9.19 0.16 2.25
N SER A 97 -9.58 -0.94 1.63
CA SER A 97 -9.68 -1.07 0.18
C SER A 97 -10.96 -1.80 -0.20
N ASN A 98 -11.54 -1.41 -1.33
CA ASN A 98 -12.67 -2.10 -1.96
C ASN A 98 -12.22 -3.21 -2.93
N GLY A 99 -10.92 -3.49 -3.02
CA GLY A 99 -10.37 -4.50 -3.94
C GLY A 99 -10.37 -4.09 -5.41
N LEU A 100 -10.80 -2.87 -5.74
CA LEU A 100 -10.75 -2.35 -7.10
C LEU A 100 -9.39 -1.69 -7.36
N ARG A 101 -9.10 -1.45 -8.64
CA ARG A 101 -7.94 -0.67 -9.07
C ARG A 101 -7.97 0.69 -8.36
N SER A 102 -6.88 1.05 -7.69
CA SER A 102 -6.72 2.41 -7.19
C SER A 102 -6.89 3.37 -8.37
N THR A 103 -7.83 4.30 -8.28
CA THR A 103 -8.04 5.30 -9.33
C THR A 103 -7.19 6.54 -9.08
N THR A 104 -6.38 6.53 -8.02
CA THR A 104 -5.89 7.78 -7.44
C THR A 104 -4.43 8.10 -7.76
N GLN A 105 -3.57 7.14 -8.11
CA GLN A 105 -2.12 7.40 -8.13
C GLN A 105 -1.35 6.50 -9.13
N SER A 106 -1.09 7.07 -10.31
CA SER A 106 -0.20 6.58 -11.38
C SER A 106 -0.69 5.36 -12.20
N GLU A 107 -0.30 5.33 -13.48
CA GLU A 107 -0.67 4.28 -14.44
C GLU A 107 -0.12 2.88 -14.09
N VAL A 108 0.67 2.75 -13.03
CA VAL A 108 1.27 1.49 -12.51
C VAL A 108 0.29 0.70 -11.62
N ASP A 109 -1.00 0.99 -11.71
CA ASP A 109 -2.02 0.39 -10.87
C ASP A 109 -2.45 -1.00 -11.35
N HIS A 110 -2.09 -2.02 -10.55
CA HIS A 110 -2.60 -3.38 -10.66
C HIS A 110 -3.78 -3.57 -9.70
N TYR A 111 -4.72 -4.45 -10.04
CA TYR A 111 -5.76 -4.85 -9.11
C TYR A 111 -5.12 -5.55 -7.90
N PRO A 112 -5.53 -5.20 -6.66
CA PRO A 112 -5.14 -5.99 -5.51
C PRO A 112 -5.52 -7.45 -5.73
N TYR A 113 -4.63 -8.36 -5.35
CA TYR A 113 -4.91 -9.79 -5.47
C TYR A 113 -4.51 -10.51 -4.18
N VAL A 114 -5.27 -11.54 -3.84
CA VAL A 114 -4.93 -12.42 -2.73
C VAL A 114 -3.69 -13.21 -3.12
N LEU A 115 -2.65 -13.15 -2.28
CA LEU A 115 -1.42 -13.89 -2.50
C LEU A 115 -1.75 -15.40 -2.52
N PRO A 116 -1.35 -16.14 -3.57
CA PRO A 116 -1.53 -17.58 -3.62
C PRO A 116 -0.87 -18.28 -2.43
N ASP A 117 -1.31 -19.50 -2.15
CA ASP A 117 -0.62 -20.34 -1.17
C ASP A 117 0.76 -20.72 -1.71
N ILE A 118 1.80 -20.14 -1.12
CA ILE A 118 3.21 -20.40 -1.43
C ILE A 118 3.87 -21.34 -0.40
N GLY A 119 3.06 -22.06 0.39
CA GLY A 119 3.53 -23.00 1.40
C GLY A 119 4.26 -22.29 2.56
N GLN A 120 5.46 -22.77 2.88
CA GLN A 120 6.27 -22.24 3.99
C GLN A 120 7.16 -21.06 3.58
N LEU A 121 7.04 -20.57 2.35
CA LEU A 121 7.86 -19.47 1.86
C LEU A 121 7.44 -18.13 2.49
N PRO A 122 8.38 -17.17 2.67
CA PRO A 122 8.05 -15.86 3.22
C PRO A 122 7.03 -15.09 2.35
N PRO A 123 5.97 -14.50 2.93
CA PRO A 123 5.00 -13.70 2.18
C PRO A 123 5.59 -12.52 1.42
N SER A 124 6.76 -12.01 1.84
CA SER A 124 7.47 -10.94 1.15
C SER A 124 7.82 -11.28 -0.31
N LEU A 125 7.90 -12.56 -0.67
CA LEU A 125 8.09 -12.99 -2.06
C LEU A 125 6.95 -12.55 -3.00
N GLY A 126 5.79 -12.17 -2.45
CA GLY A 126 4.71 -11.55 -3.22
C GLY A 126 5.10 -10.21 -3.86
N LEU A 127 6.15 -9.54 -3.38
CA LEU A 127 6.72 -8.34 -4.01
C LEU A 127 7.73 -8.66 -5.12
N GLY A 128 8.03 -9.94 -5.36
CA GLY A 128 9.14 -10.37 -6.21
C GLY A 128 10.47 -10.48 -5.44
N VAL A 129 11.39 -11.30 -5.94
CA VAL A 129 12.70 -11.55 -5.29
C VAL A 129 13.57 -10.28 -5.26
N LEU A 130 13.32 -9.34 -6.17
CA LEU A 130 14.07 -8.09 -6.33
C LEU A 130 13.15 -6.84 -6.26
N GLY A 131 11.90 -6.99 -5.82
CA GLY A 131 10.87 -5.94 -5.95
C GLY A 131 10.09 -6.03 -7.26
N LEU A 132 9.18 -5.07 -7.48
CA LEU A 132 8.24 -5.12 -8.61
C LEU A 132 8.96 -4.91 -9.96
N THR A 133 10.05 -4.16 -9.98
CA THR A 133 10.78 -3.80 -11.21
C THR A 133 12.05 -4.60 -11.47
N GLY A 134 12.49 -5.43 -10.52
CA GLY A 134 13.76 -6.16 -10.64
C GLY A 134 14.97 -5.40 -10.14
#